data_AF-A0A6J7SKK7-F1
#
_entry.id   AF-A0A6J7SKK7-F1
#
_cell.length_a   1.000
_cell.length_b   1.000
_cell.length_c   1.000
_cell.angle_alpha   90.00
_cell.angle_beta   90.00
_cell.angle_gamma   90.00
#
_symmetry.space_group_name_H-M   'P 1'
#
loop_
_entity.id
_entity.type
_entity.pdbx_description
1 polymer ?
#
loop_
_entity_poly.entity_id
_entity_poly.type
_entity_poly.pdbx_seq_one_letter_code
_entity_poly.pdbx_strand_id
1 'polypeptide(L)' 'MSGTGTGIGNISPEPTDEEAAAIVAAVQLGLPTGGGQGDQVTPVSRWRFSGRWWSRPVPARRARPGG' A
#
# COMPACT_ATOMS: atom_id res chain seq x y z
N MET A 1 -1.74 -28.80 17.10
CA MET A 1 -2.17 -27.88 16.02
C MET A 1 -2.37 -26.52 16.67
N SER A 2 -1.33 -25.70 16.72
CA SER A 2 -1.40 -24.37 17.36
C SER A 2 -1.59 -23.32 16.28
N GLY A 3 -2.76 -22.69 16.26
CA GLY A 3 -3.03 -21.55 15.40
C GLY A 3 -2.23 -20.34 15.87
N THR A 4 -1.35 -19.82 15.02
CA THR A 4 -0.76 -18.49 15.19
C THR A 4 -1.86 -17.46 14.98
N GLY A 5 -2.41 -16.93 16.06
CA GLY A 5 -3.23 -15.73 16.00
C GLY A 5 -2.37 -14.55 15.59
N THR A 6 -2.45 -14.14 14.33
CA THR A 6 -1.84 -12.88 13.85
C THR A 6 -2.41 -11.76 14.70
N GLY A 7 -1.58 -11.14 15.54
CA GLY A 7 -1.99 -9.98 16.33
C GLY A 7 -2.54 -8.90 15.39
N ILE A 8 -3.80 -8.52 15.58
CA ILE A 8 -4.41 -7.43 14.83
C ILE A 8 -3.68 -6.17 15.29
N GLY A 9 -2.90 -5.55 14.41
CA GLY A 9 -2.11 -4.38 14.74
C GLY A 9 -3.00 -3.23 15.23
N ASN A 10 -2.60 -2.54 16.29
CA ASN A 10 -3.28 -1.35 16.76
C ASN A 10 -2.82 -0.12 15.97
N ILE A 11 -3.75 0.67 15.44
CA ILE A 11 -3.47 1.91 14.72
C ILE A 11 -3.47 3.06 15.74
N SER A 12 -2.42 3.89 15.74
CA SER A 12 -2.31 5.06 16.61
C SER A 12 -1.70 6.24 15.85
N PRO A 13 -2.30 7.45 15.93
CA PRO A 13 -3.53 7.78 16.66
C PRO A 13 -4.78 7.09 16.07
N GLU A 14 -5.84 7.02 16.87
CA GLU A 14 -7.13 6.54 16.40
C GLU A 14 -7.68 7.55 15.37
N PRO A 15 -8.08 7.09 14.16
CA PRO A 15 -8.66 7.98 13.17
C PRO A 15 -10.03 8.46 13.63
N THR A 16 -10.36 9.70 13.27
CA THR A 16 -11.73 10.23 13.40
C THR A 16 -12.70 9.50 12.47
N ASP A 17 -14.01 9.61 12.72
CA ASP A 17 -15.04 8.99 11.86
C ASP A 17 -14.94 9.44 10.40
N GLU A 18 -14.61 10.72 10.17
CA GLU A 18 -14.41 11.27 8.84
C GLU A 18 -13.20 10.64 8.14
N GLU A 19 -12.06 10.53 8.83
CA GLU A 19 -10.84 9.92 8.30
C GLU A 19 -11.05 8.42 8.03
N ALA A 20 -11.74 7.72 8.93
CA ALA A 20 -12.09 6.31 8.74
C ALA A 20 -12.97 6.12 7.51
N ALA A 21 -13.99 6.96 7.33
CA ALA A 21 -14.86 6.95 6.15
C ALA A 21 -14.07 7.23 4.85
N ALA A 22 -13.16 8.21 4.87
CA ALA A 22 -12.32 8.54 3.73
C ALA A 22 -11.38 7.38 3.34
N ILE A 23 -10.76 6.73 4.32
CA ILE A 23 -9.90 5.54 4.08
C ILE A 23 -10.72 4.42 3.45
N VAL A 24 -11.89 4.11 4.01
CA VAL A 24 -12.78 3.06 3.50
C VAL A 24 -13.23 3.35 2.07
N ALA A 25 -13.62 4.60 1.78
CA ALA A 25 -14.00 5.01 0.43
C ALA A 25 -12.83 4.86 -0.56
N ALA A 26 -11.63 5.29 -0.18
CA ALA A 26 -10.44 5.18 -1.02
C ALA A 26 -10.09 3.72 -1.33
N VAL A 27 -10.21 2.81 -0.35
CA VAL A 27 -9.99 1.36 -0.56
C VAL A 27 -11.03 0.79 -1.53
N GLN A 28 -12.31 1.11 -1.34
CA GLN A 28 -13.38 0.62 -2.21
C GLN A 28 -13.22 1.10 -3.66
N LEU A 29 -12.78 2.35 -3.86
CA LEU A 29 -12.56 2.93 -5.19
C LEU A 29 -11.24 2.50 -5.83
N GLY A 30 -10.22 2.21 -5.03
CA GLY A 30 -8.88 1.88 -5.50
C GLY A 30 -8.67 0.40 -5.79
N LEU A 31 -9.50 -0.49 -5.25
CA LEU A 31 -9.41 -1.92 -5.51
C LEU A 31 -10.16 -2.31 -6.78
N PRO A 32 -9.58 -3.20 -7.61
CA PRO A 32 -10.30 -3.75 -8.74
C PRO A 32 -11.53 -4.50 -8.24
N THR A 33 -12.71 -4.02 -8.61
CA THR A 33 -13.97 -4.75 -8.46
C THR A 33 -13.88 -5.94 -9.40
N GLY A 34 -13.73 -7.15 -8.84
CA GLY A 34 -13.52 -8.37 -9.63
C GLY A 34 -14.61 -8.60 -10.69
N GLY A 35 -14.37 -8.10 -11.90
CA GLY A 35 -15.12 -8.40 -13.11
C GLY A 35 -14.40 -9.52 -13.85
N GLY A 36 -15.13 -10.58 -14.18
CA GLY A 36 -14.60 -11.85 -14.67
C GLY A 36 -13.72 -11.78 -15.92
N GLN A 37 -13.09 -12.93 -16.17
CA GLN A 37 -12.22 -13.24 -17.31
C GLN A 37 -12.97 -13.15 -18.64
N GLY A 38 -13.31 -11.93 -19.07
CA GLY A 38 -13.50 -11.60 -20.47
C GLY A 38 -12.15 -11.34 -21.11
N ASP A 39 -11.99 -11.71 -22.37
CA ASP A 39 -10.78 -11.47 -23.17
C ASP A 39 -10.56 -9.95 -23.36
N GLN A 40 -10.08 -9.31 -22.31
CA GLN A 40 -9.72 -7.91 -22.29
C GLN A 40 -8.25 -7.86 -22.70
N VAL A 41 -7.98 -7.33 -23.89
CA VAL A 41 -6.65 -6.86 -24.27
C VAL A 41 -6.14 -6.03 -23.10
N THR A 42 -5.21 -6.58 -22.31
CA THR A 42 -4.75 -5.92 -21.10
C THR A 42 -4.09 -4.62 -21.55
N PRO A 43 -4.66 -3.43 -21.27
CA PRO A 43 -3.98 -2.20 -21.59
C PRO A 43 -2.68 -2.22 -20.80
N VAL A 44 -1.55 -2.22 -21.49
CA VAL A 44 -0.24 -2.27 -20.84
C VAL A 44 -0.14 -1.00 -20.00
N SER A 45 -0.38 -1.12 -18.70
CA SER A 45 -0.37 0.04 -17.81
C SER A 45 1.04 0.61 -17.81
N ARG A 46 1.20 1.77 -18.45
CA ARG A 46 2.45 2.55 -18.49
C ARG A 46 2.69 3.25 -17.16
N TRP A 47 1.71 3.25 -16.25
CA TRP A 47 1.90 3.80 -14.93
C TRP A 47 2.85 2.90 -14.14
N ARG A 48 3.94 3.50 -13.66
CA ARG A 48 4.90 2.85 -12.76
C ARG A 48 4.78 3.54 -11.42
N PHE A 49 4.55 2.77 -10.38
CA PHE A 49 4.55 3.27 -9.01
C PHE A 49 5.89 3.95 -8.73
N SER A 50 5.89 5.27 -8.63
CA SER A 50 7.09 6.08 -8.44
C SER A 50 7.39 6.22 -6.95
N GLY A 51 7.60 5.09 -6.25
CA GLY A 51 7.93 5.02 -4.82
C GLY A 51 9.15 5.84 -4.35
N ARG A 52 9.65 6.75 -5.18
CA ARG A 52 10.57 7.87 -4.95
C ARG A 52 10.25 8.67 -3.70
N TRP A 53 8.98 8.93 -3.39
CA TRP A 53 8.60 9.67 -2.18
C TRP A 53 8.53 8.79 -0.91
N TRP A 54 8.44 7.47 -1.06
CA TRP A 54 8.57 6.48 0.03
C TRP A 54 9.98 5.87 0.13
N SER A 55 10.86 6.27 -0.77
CA SER A 55 12.21 5.74 -0.90
C SER A 55 13.18 6.57 -0.10
N ARG A 56 13.94 5.91 0.78
CA ARG A 56 15.06 6.53 1.49
C ARG A 56 16.01 7.20 0.49
N PRO A 57 16.42 8.47 0.66
CA PRO A 57 17.21 9.17 -0.35
C PRO A 57 18.53 8.43 -0.62
N VAL A 58 18.98 8.40 -1.88
CA VAL A 58 20.19 7.65 -2.30
C VAL A 58 21.42 7.96 -1.43
N PRO A 59 21.67 9.22 -1.01
CA PRO A 59 22.73 9.53 -0.06
C PRO A 59 22.64 8.77 1.27
N ALA A 60 21.43 8.52 1.79
CA ALA A 60 21.19 7.79 3.02
C ALA A 60 21.25 6.26 2.88
N ARG A 61 21.55 5.76 1.67
CA ARG A 61 21.76 4.32 1.40
C ARG A 61 23.22 3.93 1.26
N ARG A 62 24.17 4.88 1.17
CA ARG A 62 25.60 4.55 1.14
C ARG A 62 26.09 4.37 2.57
N ALA A 63 26.65 3.20 2.89
CA ALA A 63 27.53 3.08 4.05
C ALA A 63 28.68 4.08 3.85
N ARG A 64 28.87 5.00 4.80
CA ARG A 64 30.07 5.84 4.79
C ARG A 64 31.26 4.95 5.15
N PRO A 65 32.26 4.79 4.28
CA PRO A 65 33.54 4.24 4.73
C PRO A 65 34.21 5.32 5.62
N GLY A 66 34.37 5.01 6.91
CA GLY A 66 35.10 5.86 7.86
C GLY A 66 34.37 6.26 9.15
N GLY A 67 33.45 5.43 9.65
CA GLY A 67 32.92 5.55 11.02
C GLY A 67 33.53 4.50 11.93
#